data_AF-A0AAF0V8G0-F1
#
_entry.id   AF-A0AAF0V8G0-F1
#
_cell.length_a   1.000
_cell.length_b   1.000
_cell.length_c   1.000
_cell.angle_alpha   90.00
_cell.angle_beta   90.00
_cell.angle_gamma   90.00
#
_symmetry.space_group_name_H-M   'P 1'
#
loop_
_entity.id
_entity.type
_entity.pdbx_description
1 polymer ?
#
loop_
_entity_poly.entity_id
_entity_poly.type
_entity_poly.pdbx_seq_one_letter_code
_entity_poly.pdbx_strand_id
1 'polypeptide(L)'
;MQEIFYNGPYTINNKPIILKSWSIDFDLSKEFPTEIPLWIKFPNLPMTCWSKDSLSRIASTVGKPVYADECTAKQTRISFSQMLIEVNVSNPLPDEITVLESNGRQIKQVATYDWRPKFCP
;
A
#
# COMPACT_ATOMS: atom_id res chain seq x y z
N MET A 1 12.09 14.99 -2.39
CA MET A 1 10.67 15.42 -2.32
C MET A 1 9.72 14.22 -2.26
N GLN A 2 9.79 13.26 -3.19
CA GLN A 2 9.03 12.00 -3.12
C GLN A 2 9.29 11.18 -1.84
N GLU A 3 10.53 11.20 -1.33
CA GLU A 3 10.89 10.59 -0.05
C GLU A 3 9.97 11.02 1.10
N ILE A 4 9.61 12.31 1.19
CA ILE A 4 8.75 12.82 2.26
C ILE A 4 7.31 12.31 2.10
N PHE A 5 6.85 12.00 0.89
CA PHE A 5 5.52 11.42 0.72
C PHE A 5 5.50 9.93 1.06
N TYR A 6 6.64 9.24 0.94
CA TYR A 6 6.74 7.78 0.97
C TYR A 6 7.60 7.24 2.11
N ASN A 7 7.97 8.05 3.11
CA ASN A 7 8.82 7.61 4.23
C ASN A 7 8.04 7.10 5.45
N GLY A 8 6.71 7.16 5.45
CA GLY A 8 5.95 6.44 6.49
C GLY A 8 4.48 6.81 6.56
N PRO A 9 3.73 6.11 7.42
CA PRO A 9 2.45 6.62 7.87
C PRO A 9 2.73 7.85 8.76
N TYR A 10 2.22 9.00 8.35
CA TYR A 10 2.34 10.24 9.11
C TYR A 10 1.19 10.35 10.10
N THR A 11 1.47 10.86 11.30
CA THR A 11 0.43 11.09 12.32
C THR A 11 0.59 12.45 13.00
N ILE A 12 -0.54 13.05 13.39
CA ILE A 12 -0.60 14.21 14.27
C ILE A 12 -1.52 13.82 15.44
N ASN A 13 -1.03 13.91 16.68
CA ASN A 13 -1.79 13.49 17.87
C ASN A 13 -2.36 12.08 17.74
N ASN A 14 -1.55 11.14 17.23
CA ASN A 14 -1.92 9.75 16.94
C ASN A 14 -3.05 9.58 15.91
N LYS A 15 -3.41 10.63 15.18
CA LYS A 15 -4.37 10.55 14.07
C LYS A 15 -3.59 10.45 12.75
N PRO A 16 -3.87 9.45 11.90
CA PRO A 16 -3.22 9.33 10.60
C PRO A 16 -3.54 10.54 9.73
N ILE A 17 -2.54 11.02 9.00
CA ILE A 17 -2.70 12.07 8.00
C ILE A 17 -2.23 11.56 6.64
N ILE A 18 -2.86 12.06 5.58
CA ILE A 18 -2.50 11.76 4.20
C ILE A 18 -1.76 12.97 3.65
N LEU A 19 -0.59 12.75 3.07
CA LEU A 19 0.16 13.80 2.40
C LEU A 19 -0.26 13.86 0.94
N LYS A 20 -0.62 15.05 0.47
CA LYS A 20 -0.91 15.34 -0.95
C LYS A 20 0.02 16.46 -1.43
N SER A 21 0.54 16.31 -2.65
CA SER A 21 1.31 17.38 -3.28
C SER A 21 0.45 18.62 -3.44
N TRP A 22 0.98 19.78 -3.04
CA TRP A 22 0.30 21.05 -3.24
C TRP A 22 0.14 21.33 -4.74
N SER A 23 -1.02 21.87 -5.11
CA SER A 23 -1.33 22.32 -6.47
C SER A 23 -2.05 23.67 -6.39
N ILE A 24 -1.83 24.53 -7.38
CA ILE A 24 -2.54 25.82 -7.50
C ILE A 24 -4.05 25.60 -7.63
N ASP A 25 -4.45 24.53 -8.32
CA ASP A 25 -5.85 24.20 -8.58
C ASP A 25 -6.50 23.42 -7.42
N PHE A 26 -5.81 23.27 -6.28
CA PHE A 26 -6.31 22.51 -5.15
C PHE A 26 -7.49 23.21 -4.48
N ASP A 27 -8.62 22.51 -4.40
CA ASP A 27 -9.85 23.00 -3.78
C ASP A 27 -10.42 21.94 -2.84
N LEU A 28 -10.32 22.18 -1.53
CA LEU A 28 -10.82 21.29 -0.49
C LEU A 28 -12.32 20.98 -0.63
N SER A 29 -13.10 21.89 -1.21
CA SER A 29 -14.55 21.69 -1.37
C SER A 29 -14.92 20.73 -2.49
N LYS A 30 -13.99 20.52 -3.44
CA LYS A 30 -14.18 19.64 -4.61
C LYS A 30 -13.48 18.29 -4.48
N GLU A 31 -12.57 18.19 -3.51
CA GLU A 31 -11.76 17.00 -3.28
C GLU A 31 -12.48 16.07 -2.29
N PHE A 32 -13.09 15.01 -2.83
CA PHE A 32 -13.42 13.83 -2.03
C PHE A 32 -12.26 12.84 -2.18
N PRO A 33 -11.40 12.66 -1.16
CA PRO A 33 -10.25 11.77 -1.25
C PRO A 33 -10.72 10.31 -1.20
N THR A 34 -11.18 9.79 -2.34
CA THR A 34 -11.50 8.38 -2.51
C THR A 34 -10.25 7.57 -2.79
N GLU A 35 -9.27 8.16 -3.49
CA GLU A 35 -7.97 7.55 -3.75
C GLU A 35 -6.97 8.04 -2.71
N ILE A 36 -6.50 7.15 -1.84
CA ILE A 36 -5.51 7.50 -0.81
C ILE A 36 -4.36 6.48 -0.77
N PRO A 37 -3.13 6.92 -0.48
CA PRO A 37 -2.01 6.01 -0.29
C PRO A 37 -2.09 5.33 1.08
N LEU A 38 -2.12 3.99 1.10
CA LEU A 38 -2.06 3.18 2.31
C LEU A 38 -0.80 2.32 2.32
N TRP A 39 -0.21 2.20 3.51
CA TRP A 39 0.84 1.24 3.79
C TRP A 39 0.24 -0.13 4.08
N ILE A 40 0.58 -1.09 3.23
CA ILE A 40 0.08 -2.46 3.28
C ILE A 40 1.27 -3.41 3.45
N LYS A 41 1.17 -4.30 4.42
CA LYS A 41 2.17 -5.33 4.73
C LYS A 41 1.65 -6.70 4.32
N PHE A 42 2.51 -7.47 3.66
CA PHE A 42 2.28 -8.86 3.26
C PHE A 42 3.18 -9.77 4.12
N PRO A 43 2.72 -10.18 5.31
CA PRO A 43 3.49 -11.04 6.20
C PRO A 43 3.74 -12.41 5.58
N ASN A 44 4.93 -12.95 5.82
CA ASN A 44 5.33 -14.29 5.36
C ASN A 44 5.20 -14.52 3.84
N LEU A 45 5.18 -13.46 3.03
CA LEU A 45 5.20 -13.58 1.58
C LEU A 45 6.52 -14.27 1.17
N PRO A 46 6.49 -15.36 0.37
CA PRO A 46 7.70 -16.04 -0.07
C PRO A 46 8.68 -15.07 -0.76
N MET A 47 9.96 -15.15 -0.42
CA MET A 47 11.02 -14.28 -0.99
C MET A 47 11.09 -14.34 -2.52
N THR A 48 10.68 -15.46 -3.12
CA THR A 48 10.54 -15.63 -4.58
C THR A 48 9.56 -14.62 -5.21
N CYS A 49 8.62 -14.09 -4.43
CA CYS A 49 7.65 -13.09 -4.84
C CYS A 49 8.10 -11.64 -4.56
N TRP A 50 9.34 -11.41 -4.08
CA TRP A 50 9.84 -10.08 -3.71
C TRP A 50 10.56 -9.36 -4.85
N SER A 51 10.48 -9.89 -6.07
CA SER A 51 10.91 -9.15 -7.25
C SER A 51 10.03 -7.91 -7.43
N LYS A 52 10.58 -6.84 -8.01
CA LYS A 52 9.85 -5.60 -8.29
C LYS A 52 8.55 -5.87 -9.08
N ASP A 53 8.62 -6.75 -10.08
CA ASP A 53 7.48 -7.08 -10.93
C ASP A 53 6.43 -7.91 -10.19
N SER A 54 6.88 -8.89 -9.38
CA SER A 54 5.99 -9.70 -8.55
C SER A 54 5.26 -8.84 -7.53
N LEU A 55 5.97 -8.01 -6.77
CA LEU A 55 5.41 -7.09 -5.80
C LEU A 55 4.43 -6.10 -6.44
N SER A 56 4.80 -5.50 -7.59
CA SER A 56 3.90 -4.62 -8.34
C SER A 56 2.61 -5.34 -8.76
N ARG A 57 2.69 -6.58 -9.25
CA ARG A 57 1.50 -7.38 -9.62
C ARG A 57 0.63 -7.70 -8.41
N ILE A 58 1.25 -8.10 -7.30
CA ILE A 58 0.55 -8.40 -6.05
C ILE A 58 -0.17 -7.16 -5.53
N ALA A 59 0.53 -6.03 -5.42
CA ALA A 59 -0.04 -4.75 -5.01
C ALA A 59 -1.15 -4.26 -5.95
N SER A 60 -1.03 -4.52 -7.27
CA SER A 60 -2.04 -4.17 -8.27
C SER A 60 -3.40 -4.83 -8.05
N THR A 61 -3.46 -5.92 -7.27
CA THR A 61 -4.74 -6.56 -6.89
C THR A 61 -5.52 -5.75 -5.86
N VAL A 62 -4.84 -4.87 -5.13
CA VAL A 62 -5.43 -4.03 -4.07
C VAL A 62 -5.69 -2.61 -4.56
N GLY A 63 -4.78 -2.07 -5.38
CA GLY A 63 -4.84 -0.70 -5.90
C GLY A 63 -3.62 -0.38 -6.75
N LYS A 64 -3.26 0.89 -6.91
CA LYS A 64 -2.11 1.28 -7.73
C LYS A 64 -0.82 1.25 -6.90
N PRO A 65 0.19 0.44 -7.25
CA PRO A 65 1.47 0.41 -6.53
C PRO A 65 2.21 1.74 -6.69
N VAL A 66 2.63 2.34 -5.57
CA VAL A 66 3.34 3.64 -5.57
C VAL A 66 4.79 3.46 -5.15
N TYR A 67 5.03 2.73 -4.06
CA TYR A 67 6.35 2.61 -3.47
C TYR A 67 6.52 1.27 -2.74
N ALA A 68 7.74 0.75 -2.67
CA ALA A 68 8.10 -0.37 -1.80
C ALA A 68 8.98 0.16 -0.68
N ASP A 69 8.71 -0.22 0.57
CA ASP A 69 9.52 0.25 1.70
C ASP A 69 11.00 -0.13 1.50
N GLU A 70 11.91 0.63 2.10
CA GLU A 70 13.35 0.45 1.92
C GLU A 70 13.82 -0.97 2.29
N CYS A 71 13.28 -1.56 3.36
CA CYS A 71 13.62 -2.91 3.79
C CYS A 71 13.11 -3.97 2.80
N THR A 72 11.94 -3.76 2.19
CA THR A 72 11.43 -4.62 1.10
C THR A 72 12.29 -4.48 -0.15
N ALA A 73 12.59 -3.26 -0.56
CA ALA A 73 13.37 -2.97 -1.76
C ALA A 73 14.81 -3.51 -1.66
N LYS A 74 15.42 -3.39 -0.48
CA LYS A 74 16.76 -3.91 -0.18
C LYS A 74 16.77 -5.36 0.33
N GLN A 75 15.59 -5.94 0.54
CA GLN A 75 15.40 -7.29 1.10
C GLN A 75 16.15 -7.53 2.42
N THR A 76 16.27 -6.50 3.27
CA THR A 76 17.01 -6.56 4.54
C THR A 76 16.17 -7.10 5.70
N ARG A 77 14.84 -7.08 5.58
CA ARG A 77 13.89 -7.61 6.55
C ARG A 77 13.03 -8.67 5.87
N ILE A 78 13.00 -9.89 6.41
CA ILE A 78 12.27 -11.03 5.80
C ILE A 78 10.90 -11.32 6.45
N SER A 79 10.51 -10.60 7.50
CA SER A 79 9.25 -10.89 8.23
C SER A 79 7.99 -10.53 7.43
N PHE A 80 8.08 -9.50 6.59
CA PHE A 80 7.00 -9.06 5.70
C PHE A 80 7.61 -8.21 4.59
N SER A 81 6.95 -8.19 3.42
CA SER A 81 7.13 -7.08 2.48
C SER A 81 6.10 -6.00 2.78
N GLN A 82 6.46 -4.74 2.54
CA GLN A 82 5.60 -3.58 2.77
C GLN A 82 5.62 -2.66 1.55
N MET A 83 4.43 -2.27 1.13
CA MET A 83 4.23 -1.43 -0.05
C MET A 83 3.26 -0.30 0.26
N LEU A 84 3.53 0.85 -0.33
CA LEU A 84 2.60 1.97 -0.41
C LEU A 84 1.74 1.80 -1.66
N ILE A 85 0.44 1.70 -1.47
CA ILE A 85 -0.53 1.42 -2.52
C ILE A 85 -1.60 2.51 -2.47
N GLU A 86 -1.81 3.20 -3.59
CA GLU A 86 -2.93 4.14 -3.76
C GLU A 86 -4.19 3.32 -3.98
N VAL A 87 -5.11 3.37 -3.02
CA VAL A 87 -6.32 2.56 -2.98
C VAL A 87 -7.56 3.41 -2.99
N ASN A 88 -8.60 2.90 -3.66
CA ASN A 88 -9.92 3.48 -3.61
C ASN A 88 -10.66 3.00 -2.35
N VAL A 89 -10.87 3.90 -1.40
CA VAL A 89 -11.50 3.59 -0.10
C VAL A 89 -13.02 3.49 -0.14
N SER A 90 -13.66 3.83 -1.26
CA SER A 90 -15.08 3.54 -1.44
C SER A 90 -15.34 2.04 -1.64
N ASN A 91 -14.29 1.28 -1.97
CA ASN A 91 -14.35 -0.17 -2.10
C ASN A 91 -13.86 -0.87 -0.82
N PRO A 92 -14.38 -2.07 -0.50
CA PRO A 92 -13.85 -2.86 0.60
C PRO A 92 -12.36 -3.20 0.40
N LEU A 93 -11.56 -2.98 1.44
CA LEU A 93 -10.15 -3.37 1.45
C LEU A 93 -10.02 -4.88 1.69
N PRO A 94 -9.31 -5.64 0.83
CA PRO A 94 -9.20 -7.08 0.96
C PRO A 94 -8.35 -7.50 2.17
N ASP A 95 -8.82 -8.48 2.95
CA ASP A 95 -8.02 -9.10 4.02
C ASP A 95 -7.00 -10.12 3.49
N GLU A 96 -7.30 -10.73 2.35
CA GLU A 96 -6.48 -11.73 1.68
C GLU A 96 -6.48 -11.50 0.17
N ILE A 97 -5.36 -11.80 -0.47
CA ILE A 97 -5.19 -11.76 -1.92
C ILE A 97 -4.61 -13.08 -2.42
N THR A 98 -5.05 -13.53 -3.60
CA THR A 98 -4.50 -14.74 -4.23
C THR A 98 -3.24 -14.37 -5.01
N VAL A 99 -2.12 -15.02 -4.68
CA VAL A 99 -0.84 -14.83 -5.36
C VAL A 99 -0.46 -16.10 -6.11
N LEU A 100 -0.10 -15.95 -7.38
CA LEU A 100 0.43 -17.04 -8.21
C LEU A 100 1.96 -17.01 -8.17
N GLU A 101 2.56 -18.08 -7.67
CA GLU A 101 4.00 -18.27 -7.69
C GLU A 101 4.50 -18.71 -9.08
N SER A 102 5.80 -18.55 -9.33
CA SER A 102 6.45 -18.93 -10.59
C SER A 102 6.33 -20.43 -10.93
N ASN A 103 6.12 -21.28 -9.91
CA ASN A 103 5.92 -22.73 -10.07
C ASN A 103 4.45 -23.10 -10.35
N GLY A 104 3.55 -22.12 -10.48
CA GLY A 104 2.11 -22.32 -10.70
C GLY A 104 1.28 -22.55 -9.43
N ARG A 105 1.92 -22.60 -8.24
CA ARG A 105 1.20 -22.71 -6.97
C ARG A 105 0.48 -21.41 -6.65
N GLN A 106 -0.78 -21.52 -6.23
CA GLN A 106 -1.53 -20.40 -5.68
C GLN A 106 -1.41 -20.40 -4.16
N ILE A 107 -1.15 -19.22 -3.59
CA ILE A 107 -1.15 -18.99 -2.16
C ILE A 107 -2.16 -17.90 -1.80
N LYS A 108 -2.76 -18.02 -0.62
CA LYS A 108 -3.53 -16.94 -0.01
C LYS A 108 -2.58 -16.09 0.81
N GLN A 109 -2.35 -14.86 0.37
CA GLN A 109 -1.52 -13.89 1.05
C GLN A 109 -2.40 -12.95 1.87
N VAL A 110 -2.17 -12.90 3.19
CA VAL A 110 -2.83 -11.92 4.07
C VAL A 110 -2.33 -10.51 3.75
N ALA A 111 -3.23 -9.53 3.75
CA ALA A 111 -2.92 -8.10 3.65
C ALA A 111 -3.23 -7.41 4.98
N THR A 112 -2.20 -6.85 5.61
CA THR A 112 -2.32 -6.09 6.87
C THR A 112 -2.08 -4.62 6.63
N TYR A 113 -2.81 -3.76 7.33
CA TYR A 113 -2.85 -2.32 7.08
C TYR A 113 -2.46 -1.60 8.36
N ASP A 114 -1.57 -0.61 8.27
CA ASP A 114 -1.21 0.20 9.45
C ASP A 114 -2.39 1.04 9.94
N TRP A 115 -3.27 1.44 9.01
CA TRP A 115 -4.53 2.11 9.29
C TRP A 115 -5.56 1.73 8.24
N ARG A 116 -6.80 1.45 8.69
CA ARG A 116 -7.94 1.22 7.81
C ARG A 116 -8.90 2.42 7.88
N PRO A 117 -9.00 3.24 6.82
CA PRO A 117 -9.96 4.33 6.75
C PRO A 117 -11.38 3.79 6.78
N LYS A 118 -12.27 4.47 7.51
CA LYS A 118 -13.72 4.23 7.41
C LYS A 118 -14.25 5.20 6.35
N PHE A 119 -14.71 4.66 5.23
CA PHE A 119 -15.40 5.46 4.22
C PHE A 119 -16.84 5.72 4.69
N CYS A 120 -17.26 6.99 4.65
CA CYS A 120 -18.62 7.42 4.90
C CYS A 120 -19.22 7.87 3.55
N PRO A 121 -20.23 7.18 3.02
CA PRO A 121 -20.89 7.54 1.76
C PRO A 121 -21.55 8.91 1.78
#